data_AF-A0A7S1T7N1-F1
#
_entry.id   AF-A0A7S1T7N1-F1
#
_cell.length_a   1.000
_cell.length_b   1.000
_cell.length_c   1.000
_cell.angle_alpha   90.00
_cell.angle_beta   90.00
_cell.angle_gamma   90.00
#
_symmetry.space_group_name_H-M   'P 1'
#
loop_
_entity.id
_entity.type
_entity.pdbx_description
1 polymer ?
#
loop_
_entity_poly.entity_id
_entity_poly.type
_entity_poly.pdbx_seq_one_letter_code
_entity_poly.pdbx_strand_id
1 'polypeptide(L)'
;NDRREEAGRASTRGPHVMVVGPKDAGKSALVRTLVNYALRSGWRPMQVDLDIGQGEIVPPGVIGATRAGLPAGGQRRGGGQAALMYFFGHISPTHSPKHYRFLVR
;
A
#
# COMPACT_ATOMS: atom_id res chain seq x y z
N ASN A 1 -1.95 -9.75 -16.71
CA ASN A 1 -3.33 -9.65 -16.17
C ASN A 1 -3.87 -11.01 -15.77
N ASP A 2 -3.39 -12.08 -16.40
CA ASP A 2 -3.85 -13.46 -16.30
C ASP A 2 -4.06 -13.93 -14.86
N ARG A 3 -3.06 -13.80 -13.98
CA ARG A 3 -3.17 -14.19 -12.55
C ARG A 3 -4.29 -13.48 -11.78
N ARG A 4 -4.60 -12.22 -12.13
CA ARG A 4 -5.68 -11.46 -11.48
C ARG A 4 -7.05 -11.88 -12.03
N GLU A 5 -7.14 -12.14 -13.33
CA GLU A 5 -8.37 -12.61 -13.97
C GLU A 5 -8.73 -14.02 -13.51
N GLU A 6 -7.74 -14.92 -13.41
CA GLU A 6 -7.88 -16.24 -12.81
C GLU A 6 -8.38 -16.16 -11.37
N ALA A 7 -7.78 -15.27 -10.54
CA ALA A 7 -8.25 -15.06 -9.17
C ALA A 7 -9.69 -14.55 -9.12
N GLY A 8 -10.08 -13.67 -10.06
CA GLY A 8 -11.45 -13.21 -10.21
C GLY A 8 -12.43 -14.34 -10.56
N ARG A 9 -12.05 -15.22 -11.49
CA ARG A 9 -12.86 -16.40 -11.88
C ARG A 9 -12.97 -17.41 -10.75
N ALA A 10 -11.89 -17.65 -10.02
CA ALA A 10 -11.83 -18.59 -8.91
C ALA A 10 -12.37 -18.02 -7.58
N SER A 11 -12.79 -16.74 -7.54
CA SER A 11 -13.17 -16.03 -6.31
C SER A 11 -12.09 -16.08 -5.21
N THR A 12 -10.82 -16.04 -5.60
CA THR A 12 -9.66 -16.05 -4.69
C THR A 12 -9.04 -14.66 -4.57
N ARG A 13 -8.00 -14.52 -3.73
CA ARG A 13 -7.27 -13.26 -3.57
C ARG A 13 -6.47 -12.94 -4.82
N GLY A 14 -6.52 -11.68 -5.26
CA GLY A 14 -5.68 -11.18 -6.33
C GLY A 14 -4.19 -11.18 -5.97
N PRO A 15 -3.32 -10.79 -6.92
CA PRO A 15 -1.87 -10.81 -6.70
C PRO A 15 -1.42 -9.83 -5.61
N HIS A 16 -0.52 -10.28 -4.73
CA HIS A 16 0.23 -9.43 -3.81
C HIS A 16 1.60 -9.11 -4.41
N VAL A 17 1.97 -7.83 -4.41
CA VAL A 17 3.23 -7.35 -5.00
C VAL A 17 3.95 -6.50 -3.97
N MET A 18 5.21 -6.83 -3.71
CA MET A 18 6.11 -6.04 -2.87
C MET A 18 7.23 -5.48 -3.75
N VAL A 19 7.45 -4.17 -3.68
CA VAL A 19 8.52 -3.49 -4.42
C VAL A 19 9.68 -3.25 -3.46
N VAL A 20 10.85 -3.81 -3.77
CA VAL A 20 12.06 -3.72 -2.95
C VAL A 20 13.21 -3.13 -3.76
N GLY A 21 14.14 -2.46 -3.08
CA GLY A 21 15.29 -1.82 -3.70
C GLY A 21 15.90 -0.72 -2.82
N PRO A 22 17.08 -0.18 -3.19
CA PRO A 22 17.77 0.84 -2.40
C PRO A 22 16.98 2.15 -2.33
N LYS A 23 17.42 3.07 -1.45
CA LYS A 23 16.85 4.42 -1.36
C LYS A 23 16.93 5.12 -2.73
N ASP A 24 15.94 5.94 -3.05
CA ASP A 24 15.86 6.74 -4.29
C ASP A 24 15.82 5.95 -5.61
N ALA A 25 15.60 4.63 -5.59
CA ALA A 25 15.41 3.81 -6.79
C ALA A 25 14.04 3.99 -7.50
N GLY A 26 13.22 4.97 -7.10
CA GLY A 26 11.90 5.21 -7.70
C GLY A 26 10.77 4.25 -7.29
N LYS A 27 10.94 3.51 -6.18
CA LYS A 27 9.96 2.51 -5.69
C LYS A 27 8.55 3.08 -5.50
N SER A 28 8.42 4.20 -4.80
CA SER A 28 7.13 4.86 -4.56
C SER A 28 6.49 5.34 -5.87
N ALA A 29 7.30 5.89 -6.79
CA ALA A 29 6.83 6.29 -8.12
C ALA A 29 6.30 5.09 -8.94
N LEU A 30 6.98 3.94 -8.88
CA LEU A 30 6.51 2.70 -9.50
C LEU A 30 5.19 2.21 -8.86
N VAL A 31 5.12 2.16 -7.53
CA VAL A 31 3.90 1.76 -6.81
C VAL A 31 2.72 2.64 -7.20
N ARG A 32 2.89 3.97 -7.17
CA ARG A 32 1.85 4.93 -7.59
C ARG A 32 1.41 4.72 -9.03
N THR A 33 2.34 4.42 -9.93
CA THR A 33 2.05 4.14 -11.33
C THR A 33 1.20 2.88 -11.48
N LEU A 34 1.58 1.79 -10.81
CA LEU A 34 0.84 0.52 -10.81
C LEU A 34 -0.56 0.66 -10.21
N VAL A 35 -0.68 1.38 -9.09
CA VAL A 35 -1.98 1.68 -8.45
C VAL A 35 -2.87 2.48 -9.39
N ASN A 36 -2.35 3.53 -10.03
CA ASN A 36 -3.11 4.32 -11.00
C ASN A 36 -3.57 3.52 -12.21
N TYR A 37 -2.74 2.61 -12.74
CA TYR A 37 -3.18 1.70 -13.80
C TYR A 37 -4.28 0.76 -13.32
N ALA A 38 -4.15 0.17 -12.13
CA ALA A 38 -5.18 -0.69 -11.56
C ALA A 38 -6.52 0.05 -11.40
N LEU A 39 -6.50 1.28 -10.89
CA LEU A 39 -7.69 2.13 -10.73
C LEU A 39 -8.35 2.46 -12.07
N ARG A 40 -7.56 2.81 -13.11
CA ARG A 40 -8.08 3.06 -14.46
C ARG A 40 -8.70 1.81 -15.09
N SER A 41 -8.18 0.63 -14.77
CA SER A 41 -8.74 -0.66 -15.19
C SER A 41 -9.92 -1.13 -14.32
N GLY A 42 -10.47 -0.27 -13.45
CA GLY A 42 -11.64 -0.58 -12.62
C GLY A 42 -11.34 -1.37 -11.33
N TRP A 43 -10.07 -1.67 -11.05
CA TRP A 43 -9.65 -2.40 -9.85
C TRP A 43 -9.44 -1.47 -8.66
N ARG A 44 -9.59 -2.01 -7.45
CA ARG A 44 -9.36 -1.28 -6.20
C ARG A 44 -8.30 -1.98 -5.35
N PRO A 45 -7.01 -1.81 -5.64
CA PRO A 45 -5.94 -2.46 -4.89
C PRO A 45 -5.87 -1.91 -3.45
N MET A 46 -5.38 -2.76 -2.53
CA MET A 46 -4.93 -2.31 -1.21
C MET A 46 -3.47 -1.86 -1.34
N GLN A 47 -3.18 -0.63 -0.92
CA GLN A 47 -1.83 -0.11 -0.84
C GLN A 47 -1.35 -0.28 0.60
N VAL A 48 -0.15 -0.84 0.76
CA VAL A 48 0.50 -1.04 2.05
C VAL A 48 1.80 -0.26 2.05
N ASP A 49 2.00 0.54 3.08
CA ASP A 49 3.19 1.35 3.29
C ASP A 49 3.96 0.81 4.50
N LEU A 50 5.17 0.36 4.20
CA LEU A 50 6.12 -0.20 5.17
C LEU A 50 7.32 0.75 5.37
N ASP A 51 7.34 1.93 4.73
CA ASP A 51 8.40 2.92 4.92
C ASP A 51 8.04 3.89 6.04
N ILE A 52 8.50 3.57 7.26
CA ILE A 52 8.27 4.42 8.45
C ILE A 52 9.04 5.75 8.41
N GLY A 53 10.04 5.90 7.52
CA GLY A 53 10.81 7.13 7.39
C GLY A 53 10.16 8.11 6.42
N GLN A 54 9.77 7.63 5.24
CA GLN A 54 9.20 8.45 4.16
C GLN A 54 7.88 7.85 3.63
N GLY A 55 6.91 7.68 4.54
CA GLY A 55 5.57 7.20 4.18
C GLY A 55 4.88 8.10 3.15
N GLU A 56 4.33 7.49 2.10
CA GLU A 56 3.60 8.19 1.03
C GLU A 56 2.11 8.32 1.38
N ILE A 57 1.56 7.34 2.10
CA ILE A 57 0.12 7.28 2.43
C ILE A 57 -0.16 7.35 3.94
N VAL A 58 0.88 7.39 4.77
CA VAL A 58 0.80 7.44 6.23
C VAL A 58 1.78 8.49 6.79
N PRO A 59 1.52 9.05 7.99
CA PRO A 59 2.49 9.92 8.66
C PRO A 59 3.82 9.20 8.96
N PRO A 60 4.92 9.95 9.17
CA PRO A 60 6.18 9.37 9.63
C PRO A 60 6.02 8.57 10.93
N GLY A 61 6.73 7.45 11.02
CA GLY A 61 6.68 6.53 12.16
C GLY A 61 5.42 5.66 12.21
N VAL A 62 4.65 5.58 11.13
CA VAL A 62 3.47 4.72 11.01
C VAL A 62 3.68 3.71 9.89
N ILE A 63 3.23 2.48 10.10
CA ILE A 63 3.04 1.46 9.07
C ILE A 63 1.54 1.38 8.82
N GLY A 64 1.11 1.29 7.56
CA GLY A 64 -0.34 1.19 7.32
C GLY A 64 -0.74 0.64 5.98
N ALA A 65 -2.04 0.37 5.87
CA ALA A 65 -2.66 -0.12 4.66
C ALA A 65 -3.96 0.65 4.40
N THR A 66 -4.18 1.10 3.17
CA THR A 66 -5.40 1.76 2.75
C THR A 66 -5.88 1.21 1.41
N ARG A 67 -7.20 1.19 1.20
CA ARG A 67 -7.73 0.87 -0.13
C ARG A 67 -7.54 2.06 -1.05
N ALA A 68 -6.86 1.86 -2.18
CA ALA A 68 -6.60 2.93 -3.15
C ALA A 68 -7.91 3.60 -3.59
N GLY A 69 -7.95 4.93 -3.45
CA GLY A 69 -9.07 5.77 -3.85
C GLY A 69 -9.06 6.02 -5.36
N LEU A 70 -10.19 6.48 -5.91
CA LEU A 70 -10.22 6.95 -7.29
C LEU A 70 -9.23 8.14 -7.46
N PRO A 71 -8.63 8.31 -8.65
CA PRO A 71 -7.83 9.50 -8.96
C PRO A 71 -8.62 10.78 -8.63
N ALA A 72 -7.92 11.82 -8.16
CA ALA A 72 -8.51 13.10 -7.79
C ALA A 72 -9.43 13.62 -8.92
N GLY A 73 -10.75 13.59 -8.68
CA GLY A 73 -11.78 13.96 -9.67
C GLY A 73 -13.07 13.13 -9.58
N GLY A 74 -13.03 11.92 -9.01
CA GLY A 74 -14.24 11.12 -8.78
C GLY A 74 -14.96 11.50 -7.49
N GLN A 75 -16.19 12.02 -7.59
CA GLN A 75 -17.04 12.34 -6.43
C GLN A 75 -17.10 11.14 -5.47
N ARG A 76 -16.66 11.38 -4.22
CA ARG A 76 -16.60 10.35 -3.16
C ARG A 76 -18.01 9.85 -2.86
N ARG A 77 -18.39 8.71 -3.40
CA ARG A 77 -19.60 7.99 -2.94
C ARG A 77 -19.27 7.31 -1.62
N GLY A 78 -19.89 7.80 -0.55
CA GLY A 78 -20.00 7.28 0.82
C GLY A 78 -19.18 6.05 1.19
N GLY A 79 -18.29 6.22 2.17
CA GLY A 79 -17.50 5.17 2.80
C GLY A 79 -16.07 5.64 3.01
N GLY A 80 -15.67 5.88 4.25
CA GLY A 80 -14.28 6.20 4.58
C GLY A 80 -13.34 5.16 3.96
N GLN A 81 -12.17 5.59 3.49
CA GLN A 81 -11.11 4.63 3.21
C GLN A 81 -10.82 3.92 4.52
N ALA A 82 -11.15 2.63 4.62
CA ALA A 82 -10.70 1.82 5.73
C ALA A 82 -9.17 1.80 5.66
N ALA A 83 -8.55 2.51 6.61
CA ALA A 83 -7.11 2.57 6.77
C ALA A 83 -6.75 1.82 8.05
N LEU A 84 -5.89 0.83 7.93
CA LEU A 84 -5.25 0.16 9.07
C LEU A 84 -3.92 0.87 9.31
N MET A 85 -3.67 1.34 10.53
CA MET A 85 -2.46 2.07 10.87
C MET A 85 -1.88 1.57 12.20
N TYR A 86 -0.57 1.37 12.22
CA TYR A 86 0.19 0.96 13.39
C TYR A 86 1.31 1.95 13.62
N PHE A 87 1.31 2.61 14.79
CA PHE A 87 2.36 3.55 15.16
C PHE A 87 3.57 2.80 15.73
N PHE A 88 4.73 3.00 15.10
CA PHE A 88 6.01 2.42 15.50
C PHE A 88 6.80 3.28 16.49
N GLY A 89 6.54 4.59 16.55
CA GLY A 89 7.19 5.51 17.49
C GLY A 89 8.56 6.06 17.06
N HIS A 90 9.16 5.53 15.99
CA HIS A 90 10.42 6.00 15.44
C HIS A 90 10.36 6.11 13.90
N ILE A 91 11.23 6.91 13.30
CA ILE A 91 11.33 7.06 11.83
C ILE A 91 12.37 6.11 11.19
N SER A 92 13.01 5.26 11.99
CA SER A 92 13.97 4.26 11.48
C SER A 92 13.75 2.90 12.15
N PRO A 93 13.69 1.81 11.38
CA PRO A 93 13.41 0.47 11.89
C PRO A 93 14.57 -0.08 12.75
N THR A 94 15.75 0.55 12.66
CA THR A 94 16.94 0.18 13.43
C THR A 94 16.80 0.41 14.93
N HIS A 95 15.89 1.31 15.37
CA HIS A 95 15.66 1.57 16.80
C HIS A 95 15.13 0.35 17.54
N SER A 96 14.19 -0.37 16.92
CA SER A 96 13.64 -1.61 17.48
C SER A 96 13.20 -2.58 16.38
N PRO A 97 14.14 -3.38 15.84
CA PRO A 97 13.84 -4.32 14.76
C PRO A 97 12.82 -5.39 15.17
N LYS A 98 12.78 -5.77 16.46
CA LYS A 98 11.80 -6.72 17.01
C LYS A 98 10.39 -6.14 16.98
N HIS A 99 10.22 -4.88 17.40
CA HIS A 99 8.92 -4.22 17.38
C HIS A 99 8.45 -3.99 15.93
N TYR A 100 9.36 -3.62 15.03
CA TYR A 100 9.03 -3.44 13.61
C TYR A 100 8.52 -4.76 12.99
N ARG A 101 9.20 -5.88 13.25
CA ARG A 101 8.75 -7.21 12.80
C ARG A 101 7.42 -7.62 13.40
N PHE A 102 7.13 -7.22 14.64
CA PHE A 102 5.84 -7.48 15.27
C PHE A 102 4.70 -6.74 14.58
N LEU A 103 4.91 -5.48 14.17
CA LEU A 103 3.88 -4.69 13.48
C LEU A 103 3.59 -5.16 12.04
N VAL A 104 4.56 -5.80 11.39
CA VAL A 104 4.43 -6.29 10.00
C VAL A 104 3.87 -7.72 9.93
N ARG A 105 3.73 -8.40 11.07
CA ARG A 105 3.26 -9.80 11.14
C ARG A 105 1.74 -9.90 11.08
#